data_AF-A0A5K1A8X5-F1
#
_entry.id   AF-A0A5K1A8X5-F1
#
_cell.length_a   1.000
_cell.length_b   1.000
_cell.length_c   1.000
_cell.angle_alpha   90.00
_cell.angle_beta   90.00
_cell.angle_gamma   90.00
#
_symmetry.space_group_name_H-M   'P 1'
#
loop_
_entity.id
_entity.type
_entity.pdbx_description
1 polymer ?
#
loop_
_entity_poly.entity_id
_entity_poly.type
_entity_poly.pdbx_seq_one_letter_code
_entity_poly.pdbx_strand_id
1 'polypeptide(L)' 'CDRILWYGRGLNQVSYVRGESRFSDHRPVYSVFMADVETINHDWVTKSMACSSARVEIEELLPHAHGYTEL' A
#
# COMPACT_ATOMS: atom_id res chain seq x y z
N CYS A 1 -18.38 12.10 16.04
CA CYS A 1 -17.08 12.73 16.31
C CYS A 1 -16.00 12.19 15.38
N ASP A 2 -16.05 10.90 15.07
CA ASP A 2 -15.05 10.26 14.20
C ASP A 2 -15.24 10.68 12.73
N ARG A 3 -14.17 11.20 12.11
CA ARG A 3 -14.16 11.71 10.74
C ARG A 3 -12.90 11.28 10.02
N ILE A 4 -13.02 10.97 8.74
CA ILE A 4 -11.90 10.70 7.84
C ILE A 4 -11.87 11.81 6.79
N LEU A 5 -10.74 12.50 6.70
CA LEU A 5 -10.51 13.62 5.79
C LEU A 5 -9.30 13.31 4.91
N TRP A 6 -9.31 13.78 3.67
CA TRP A 6 -8.17 13.68 2.75
C TRP A 6 -8.08 14.93 1.87
N TYR A 7 -6.88 15.21 1.38
CA TYR A 7 -6.61 16.29 0.46
C TYR A 7 -5.45 15.88 -0.45
N GLY A 8 -5.57 16.16 -1.75
CA GLY A 8 -4.57 15.76 -2.75
C GLY A 8 -5.23 15.28 -4.04
N ARG A 9 -4.44 15.18 -5.11
CA ARG A 9 -4.86 14.57 -6.37
C ARG A 9 -4.64 13.07 -6.31
N GLY A 10 -5.34 12.32 -7.17
CA GLY A 10 -5.20 10.87 -7.26
C GLY A 10 -5.87 10.08 -6.15
N LEU A 11 -6.68 10.71 -5.28
CA LEU A 11 -7.52 10.00 -4.30
C LEU A 11 -8.99 10.30 -4.57
N ASN A 12 -9.73 9.27 -4.99
CA ASN A 12 -11.17 9.35 -5.19
C ASN A 12 -11.89 8.53 -4.11
N GLN A 13 -12.78 9.18 -3.35
CA GLN A 13 -13.59 8.51 -2.35
C GLN A 13 -14.74 7.73 -3.01
N VAL A 14 -14.70 6.41 -2.86
CA VAL A 14 -15.73 5.49 -3.35
C VAL A 14 -16.89 5.38 -2.36
N SER A 15 -16.59 5.33 -1.06
CA SER A 15 -17.62 5.23 -0.04
C SER A 15 -17.17 5.86 1.27
N TYR A 16 -18.15 6.33 2.05
CA TYR A 16 -17.98 6.81 3.41
C TYR A 16 -19.14 6.27 4.24
N VAL A 17 -18.85 5.38 5.18
CA VAL A 17 -19.87 4.60 5.89
C VAL A 17 -19.62 4.65 7.39
N ARG A 18 -20.71 4.78 8.14
CA ARG A 18 -20.77 4.57 9.57
C ARG A 18 -21.19 3.13 9.81
N GLY A 19 -20.35 2.35 10.49
CA GLY A 19 -20.67 0.96 10.85
C GLY A 19 -21.59 0.87 12.06
N GLU A 20 -22.26 -0.28 12.20
CA GLU A 20 -23.30 -0.49 13.22
C GLU A 20 -22.80 -1.17 14.51
N SER A 21 -21.49 -1.47 14.60
CA SER A 21 -20.92 -2.11 15.79
C SER A 21 -21.17 -1.29 17.05
N ARG A 22 -21.59 -1.96 18.12
CA ARG A 22 -21.94 -1.34 19.41
C ARG A 22 -20.99 -1.70 20.55
N PHE A 23 -19.75 -2.06 20.21
CA PHE A 23 -18.73 -2.40 21.20
C PHE A 23 -18.38 -1.20 22.11
N SER A 24 -18.55 0.02 21.61
CA SER A 24 -18.50 1.25 22.40
C SER A 24 -19.74 2.13 22.12
N ASP A 25 -19.83 3.24 22.85
CA ASP A 25 -20.77 4.35 22.62
C ASP A 25 -20.50 5.07 21.28
N HIS A 26 -19.25 5.03 20.81
CA HIS A 26 -18.88 5.42 19.46
C HIS A 26 -19.26 4.32 18.45
N ARG A 27 -19.55 4.75 17.21
CA ARG A 27 -19.74 3.84 16.08
C ARG A 27 -18.54 3.94 15.16
N PRO A 28 -18.01 2.82 14.64
CA PRO A 28 -16.88 2.87 13.72
C PRO A 28 -17.26 3.64 12.45
N VAL A 29 -16.28 4.32 11.85
CA VAL A 29 -16.42 5.01 10.56
C VAL A 29 -15.30 4.54 9.66
N TYR A 30 -15.61 4.22 8.41
CA TYR A 30 -14.64 3.81 7.41
C TYR A 30 -14.95 4.44 6.06
N SER A 31 -13.92 4.54 5.22
CA SER A 31 -14.01 5.14 3.90
C SER A 31 -13.17 4.33 2.93
N VAL A 32 -13.69 4.07 1.73
CA VAL A 32 -12.96 3.37 0.67
C VAL A 32 -12.49 4.39 -0.35
N PHE A 33 -11.24 4.28 -0.79
CA PHE A 33 -10.65 5.17 -1.78
C PHE A 33 -10.06 4.37 -2.93
N MET A 34 -10.22 4.91 -4.15
CA MET A 34 -9.36 4.56 -5.27
C MET A 34 -8.18 5.51 -5.28
N ALA A 35 -6.97 4.94 -5.40
CA ALA A 35 -5.73 5.69 -5.42
C ALA A 35 -5.02 5.50 -6.77
N ASP A 36 -4.76 6.61 -7.46
CA ASP A 36 -3.92 6.63 -8.64
C ASP A 36 -2.46 6.50 -8.19
N VAL A 37 -1.75 5.48 -8.71
CA VAL A 37 -0.34 5.22 -8.39
C VAL A 37 0.44 5.16 -9.70
N GLU A 38 1.50 5.97 -9.78
CA GLU A 38 2.45 5.90 -10.89
C GLU A 38 3.42 4.74 -10.65
N THR A 39 3.43 3.76 -11.57
CA THR A 39 4.44 2.70 -11.55
C THR A 39 5.63 3.12 -12.41
N ILE A 40 6.76 3.28 -11.75
CA ILE A 40 8.05 3.43 -12.39
C ILE A 40 8.48 2.03 -12.89
N ASN A 41 8.39 1.77 -14.21
CA ASN A 41 8.85 0.48 -14.74
C ASN A 41 10.33 0.26 -14.40
N HIS A 42 10.64 -0.81 -13.68
CA HIS A 42 11.99 -1.16 -13.24
C HIS A 42 13.01 -1.27 -14.41
N ASP A 43 12.51 -1.54 -15.61
CA ASP A 43 13.30 -1.66 -16.85
C ASP A 43 13.97 -0.34 -17.27
N TRP A 44 13.36 0.83 -16.96
CA TRP A 44 13.98 2.13 -17.25
C TRP A 44 14.92 2.59 -16.14
N VAL A 45 14.62 2.22 -14.89
CA VAL A 45 15.47 2.52 -13.73
C VAL A 45 16.78 1.74 -13.80
N THR A 46 16.73 0.46 -14.19
CA THR A 46 17.94 -0.37 -14.35
C THR A 46 18.85 0.15 -15.48
N LYS A 47 18.27 0.61 -16.59
CA LYS A 47 19.03 1.23 -17.70
C LYS A 47 19.63 2.59 -17.33
N SER A 48 18.93 3.38 -16.52
CA SER A 48 19.40 4.66 -16.00
C SER A 48 20.51 4.48 -14.94
N MET A 49 20.39 3.48 -14.06
CA MET A 49 21.37 3.19 -13.01
C MET A 49 22.61 2.45 -13.50
N ALA A 50 22.57 1.79 -14.68
CA ALA A 50 23.74 1.18 -15.29
C ALA A 50 24.87 2.19 -15.61
N CYS A 51 24.54 3.48 -15.72
CA CYS A 51 25.54 4.55 -15.89
C CYS A 51 26.01 5.17 -14.56
N SER A 52 25.51 4.71 -13.40
CA SER A 52 25.83 5.29 -12.09
C SER A 52 26.16 4.26 -11.00
N SER A 53 26.27 2.97 -11.33
CA SER A 53 26.45 1.89 -10.36
C SER A 53 27.85 1.83 -9.74
N ALA A 54 28.06 2.53 -8.62
CA ALA A 54 28.95 2.04 -7.58
C ALA A 54 28.27 0.83 -6.91
N ARG A 55 28.81 -0.37 -7.16
CA ARG A 55 28.27 -1.68 -6.78
C ARG A 55 28.13 -1.79 -5.25
N VAL A 56 26.93 -2.10 -4.76
CA VAL A 56 26.72 -2.63 -3.40
C VAL A 56 25.71 -3.77 -3.48
N GLU A 57 26.21 -4.97 -3.19
CA GLU A 57 25.50 -6.25 -3.14
C GLU A 57 24.85 -6.40 -1.77
N ILE A 58 23.53 -6.60 -1.69
CA ILE A 58 22.83 -6.97 -0.45
C ILE A 58 21.77 -8.02 -0.82
N GLU A 59 22.22 -9.26 -1.03
CA GLU A 59 21.34 -10.41 -1.29
C GLU A 59 21.66 -11.60 -0.38
N GLU A 60 21.80 -11.36 0.93
CA GLU A 60 21.89 -12.42 1.92
C GLU A 60 21.21 -12.00 3.23
N LEU A 61 19.90 -12.24 3.37
CA LEU A 61 19.17 -12.48 4.64
C LEU A 61 17.65 -12.32 4.50
N LEU A 62 16.97 -13.15 3.70
CA LEU A 62 15.54 -13.40 3.93
C LEU A 62 15.30 -14.91 4.05
N PRO A 63 14.86 -15.41 5.22
CA PRO A 63 14.51 -16.81 5.39
C PRO A 63 13.25 -17.15 4.58
N HIS A 64 13.38 -18.17 3.73
CA HIS A 64 12.30 -18.79 2.97
C HIS A 64 11.10 -19.12 3.87
N ALA A 65 9.93 -18.52 3.59
CA ALA A 65 8.66 -19.05 4.07
C ALA A 65 8.32 -20.28 3.21
N HIS A 66 8.61 -21.47 3.75
CA HIS A 66 8.22 -22.76 3.17
C HIS A 66 6.70 -22.89 3.17
N GLY A 67 6.12 -23.24 2.02
CA GLY A 67 4.68 -23.26 1.77
C GLY A 67 3.93 -24.35 2.56
N TYR A 68 2.67 -24.05 2.86
CA TYR A 68 1.67 -25.06 3.21
C TYR A 68 0.85 -25.37 1.97
N THR A 69 1.12 -26.52 1.36
CA THR A 69 0.27 -27.17 0.38
C THR A 69 -0.81 -27.96 1.12
N GLU A 70 -2.00 -27.95 0.55
CA GLU A 70 -3.21 -28.67 0.94
C GLU A 70 -2.98 -30.16 1.26
N LEU A 71 -3.62 -30.67 2.33
CA LEU A 71 -4.44 -31.90 2.43
C LEU A 71 -5.09 -31.97 3.82
#